data_AF-A0A0R1SJI1-F1
#
_entry.id   AF-A0A0R1SJI1-F1
#
_cell.length_a   1.000
_cell.length_b   1.000
_cell.length_c   1.000
_cell.angle_alpha   90.00
_cell.angle_beta   90.00
_cell.angle_gamma   90.00
#
_symmetry.space_group_name_H-M   'P 1'
#
loop_
_entity.id
_entity.type
_entity.pdbx_description
1 polymer ?
#
loop_
_entity_poly.entity_id
_entity_poly.type
_entity_poly.pdbx_seq_one_letter_code
_entity_poly.pdbx_strand_id
1 'polypeptide(L)'
;MNNRKTDRRTIYTINVIKEAFLELIAEKPYSDIKIAQICRKAAITRTTFYLHFDNMTDILNAVLDDALLFTNTQADLSTTDKETISNPLKESESLLPDCQKVADSPKYRKLLMDPSLSDYIIGRIITHEKPTIIPEVQARTGLSEADAEAIFAYSIHGSFAINKKHHFIKNQAWYHDLQLLNKFISAGYDKFKKA
;
A
#
# COMPACT_ATOMS: atom_id res chain seq x y z
N MET A 1 28.90 -3.25 23.63
CA MET A 1 28.94 -4.25 22.53
C MET A 1 28.24 -3.67 21.30
N ASN A 2 28.82 -3.90 20.11
CA ASN A 2 28.56 -3.19 18.86
C ASN A 2 27.12 -3.36 18.30
N ASN A 3 26.21 -2.44 18.63
CA ASN A 3 24.83 -2.45 18.09
C ASN A 3 24.74 -2.03 16.61
N ARG A 4 25.73 -1.30 16.05
CA ARG A 4 25.68 -0.80 14.65
C ARG A 4 25.92 -1.86 13.57
N LYS A 5 26.69 -2.92 13.87
CA LYS A 5 27.08 -3.93 12.86
C LYS A 5 26.02 -5.04 12.73
N THR A 6 25.36 -5.37 13.84
CA THR A 6 24.23 -6.31 13.89
C THR A 6 23.03 -5.76 13.13
N ASP A 7 22.72 -4.47 13.31
CA ASP A 7 21.59 -3.81 12.65
C ASP A 7 21.70 -3.86 11.11
N ARG A 8 22.88 -3.53 10.55
CA ARG A 8 23.11 -3.63 9.10
C ARG A 8 22.92 -5.04 8.54
N ARG A 9 23.36 -6.08 9.28
CA ARG A 9 23.20 -7.48 8.85
C ARG A 9 21.73 -7.88 8.90
N THR A 10 21.01 -7.45 9.94
CA THR A 10 19.56 -7.69 10.07
C THR A 10 18.80 -7.04 8.91
N ILE A 11 19.02 -5.75 8.66
CA ILE A 11 18.38 -5.02 7.55
C ILE A 11 18.69 -5.67 6.20
N TYR A 12 19.95 -6.01 5.95
CA TYR A 12 20.34 -6.72 4.74
C TYR A 12 19.59 -8.04 4.57
N THR A 13 19.50 -8.84 5.65
CA THR A 13 18.84 -10.15 5.62
C THR A 13 17.34 -10.00 5.38
N ILE A 14 16.69 -9.03 6.01
CA ILE A 14 15.27 -8.70 5.78
C ILE A 14 15.07 -8.32 4.31
N ASN A 15 15.91 -7.46 3.75
CA ASN A 15 15.78 -7.01 2.36
C ASN A 15 15.94 -8.16 1.36
N VAL A 16 16.92 -9.05 1.52
CA VAL A 16 17.06 -10.20 0.61
C VAL A 16 15.89 -11.19 0.72
N ILE A 17 15.27 -11.32 1.90
CA ILE A 17 14.05 -12.12 2.07
C ILE A 17 12.87 -11.48 1.33
N LYS A 18 12.67 -10.16 1.48
CA LYS A 18 11.60 -9.42 0.79
C LYS A 18 11.75 -9.47 -0.72
N GLU A 19 12.96 -9.26 -1.25
CA GLU A 19 13.23 -9.33 -2.69
C GLU A 19 13.02 -10.77 -3.22
N ALA A 20 13.50 -11.80 -2.51
CA ALA A 20 13.23 -13.20 -2.88
C ALA A 20 11.73 -13.53 -2.92
N PHE A 21 10.94 -12.97 -1.99
CA PHE A 21 9.48 -13.10 -1.98
C PHE A 21 8.84 -12.41 -3.19
N LEU A 22 9.24 -11.17 -3.49
CA LEU A 22 8.73 -10.40 -4.64
C LEU A 22 9.09 -11.05 -5.99
N GLU A 23 10.27 -11.65 -6.10
CA GLU A 23 10.62 -12.42 -7.30
C GLU A 23 9.74 -13.66 -7.44
N LEU A 24 9.42 -14.36 -6.35
CA LEU A 24 8.54 -15.53 -6.40
C LEU A 24 7.09 -15.16 -6.73
N ILE A 25 6.58 -14.03 -6.23
CA ILE A 25 5.21 -13.58 -6.53
C ILE A 25 5.05 -13.09 -7.97
N ALA A 26 6.16 -12.71 -8.62
CA ALA A 26 6.16 -12.43 -10.04
C ALA A 26 6.03 -13.70 -10.90
N GLU A 27 6.42 -14.86 -10.36
CA GLU A 27 6.43 -16.15 -11.05
C GLU A 27 5.16 -16.99 -10.77
N LYS A 28 4.59 -16.90 -9.56
CA LYS A 28 3.46 -17.76 -9.14
C LYS A 28 2.55 -17.06 -8.11
N PRO A 29 1.31 -17.53 -7.92
CA PRO A 29 0.41 -16.99 -6.90
C PRO A 29 0.96 -17.13 -5.48
N TYR A 30 0.58 -16.22 -4.58
CA TYR A 30 0.98 -16.22 -3.18
C TYR A 30 0.75 -17.58 -2.48
N SER A 31 -0.39 -18.22 -2.75
CA SER A 31 -0.78 -19.52 -2.17
C SER A 31 0.22 -20.65 -2.42
N ASP A 32 1.02 -20.55 -3.48
CA ASP A 32 1.92 -21.59 -3.93
C ASP A 32 3.36 -21.38 -3.45
N ILE A 33 3.63 -20.23 -2.81
CA ILE A 33 4.96 -19.88 -2.29
C ILE A 33 5.17 -20.57 -0.95
N LYS A 34 6.34 -21.21 -0.80
CA LYS A 34 6.77 -21.86 0.44
C LYS A 34 8.01 -21.18 1.01
N ILE A 35 8.11 -21.12 2.35
CA ILE A 35 9.29 -20.57 3.06
C ILE A 35 10.59 -21.19 2.53
N ALA A 36 10.60 -22.51 2.25
CA ALA A 36 11.79 -23.18 1.70
C ALA A 36 12.23 -22.63 0.33
N GLN A 37 11.30 -22.18 -0.53
CA GLN A 37 11.65 -21.54 -1.81
C GLN A 37 12.27 -20.16 -1.58
N ILE A 38 11.72 -19.38 -0.64
CA ILE A 38 12.26 -18.08 -0.25
C ILE A 38 13.67 -18.23 0.31
N CYS A 39 13.88 -19.14 1.26
CA CYS A 39 15.21 -19.39 1.84
C CYS A 39 16.25 -19.76 0.77
N ARG A 40 15.88 -20.62 -0.18
CA ARG A 40 16.77 -21.00 -1.30
C ARG A 40 17.11 -19.81 -2.18
N LYS A 41 16.11 -18.98 -2.54
CA LYS A 41 16.30 -17.84 -3.43
C LYS A 41 17.09 -16.70 -2.76
N ALA A 42 16.86 -16.47 -1.47
CA ALA A 42 17.62 -15.51 -0.65
C ALA A 42 19.00 -16.03 -0.19
N ALA A 43 19.36 -17.28 -0.52
CA ALA A 43 20.59 -17.93 -0.07
C ALA A 43 20.80 -17.94 1.46
N ILE A 44 19.73 -18.21 2.22
CA ILE A 44 19.74 -18.31 3.69
C ILE A 44 19.23 -19.65 4.20
N THR A 45 19.51 -19.95 5.47
CA THR A 45 18.92 -21.12 6.15
C THR A 45 17.52 -20.82 6.67
N ARG A 46 16.72 -21.86 6.94
CA ARG A 46 15.42 -21.69 7.62
C ARG A 46 15.59 -21.11 9.02
N THR A 47 16.64 -21.50 9.74
CA THR A 47 16.97 -20.92 11.05
C THR A 47 17.16 -19.40 10.94
N THR A 48 17.89 -18.93 9.92
CA THR A 48 18.08 -17.50 9.66
C THR A 48 16.77 -16.80 9.31
N PHE A 49 15.90 -17.43 8.52
CA PHE A 49 14.58 -16.90 8.21
C PHE A 49 13.75 -16.64 9.49
N TYR A 50 13.69 -17.64 10.38
CA TYR A 50 12.93 -17.56 11.63
C TYR A 50 13.54 -16.64 12.69
N LEU A 51 14.70 -16.02 12.44
CA LEU A 51 15.20 -14.91 13.26
C LEU A 51 14.51 -13.58 12.92
N HIS A 52 13.81 -13.50 11.79
CA HIS A 52 13.23 -12.26 11.26
C HIS A 52 11.72 -12.34 11.03
N PHE A 53 11.20 -13.52 10.69
CA PHE A 53 9.79 -13.73 10.38
C PHE A 53 9.32 -15.08 10.92
N ASP A 54 8.15 -15.14 11.54
CA ASP A 54 7.59 -16.39 12.07
C ASP A 54 6.91 -17.19 10.96
N ASN A 55 6.33 -16.52 9.98
CA ASN A 55 5.53 -17.14 8.93
C ASN A 55 5.52 -16.33 7.61
N MET A 56 4.81 -16.85 6.60
CA MET A 56 4.68 -16.22 5.27
C MET A 56 3.93 -14.89 5.32
N THR A 57 2.93 -14.77 6.20
CA THR A 57 2.13 -13.56 6.37
C THR A 57 2.97 -12.41 6.93
N ASP A 58 3.97 -12.68 7.77
CA ASP A 58 4.84 -11.62 8.28
C ASP A 58 5.68 -10.98 7.16
N ILE A 59 6.16 -11.80 6.21
CA ILE A 59 6.86 -11.28 5.01
C ILE A 59 5.90 -10.47 4.15
N LEU A 60 4.70 -11.01 3.90
CA LEU A 60 3.65 -10.32 3.15
C LEU A 60 3.39 -8.95 3.78
N ASN A 61 3.27 -8.89 5.10
CA ASN A 61 3.03 -7.65 5.81
C ASN A 61 4.18 -6.66 5.64
N ALA A 62 5.41 -7.10 5.87
CA ALA A 62 6.57 -6.23 5.73
C ALA A 62 6.77 -5.73 4.29
N VAL A 63 6.37 -6.50 3.28
CA VAL A 63 6.41 -6.07 1.87
C VAL A 63 5.27 -5.12 1.53
N LEU A 64 4.07 -5.35 2.07
CA LEU A 64 2.93 -4.44 1.91
C LEU A 64 3.18 -3.10 2.62
N ASP A 65 3.86 -3.12 3.77
CA ASP A 65 4.23 -1.90 4.49
C ASP A 65 5.18 -1.03 3.66
N ASP A 66 6.15 -1.64 2.97
CA ASP A 66 7.03 -0.94 2.04
C ASP A 66 6.24 -0.43 0.81
N ALA A 67 5.32 -1.24 0.28
CA ALA A 67 4.55 -0.90 -0.91
C ALA A 67 3.59 0.27 -0.67
N LEU A 68 2.91 0.25 0.48
CA LEU A 68 1.91 1.24 0.88
C LEU A 68 2.52 2.39 1.67
N LEU A 69 3.85 2.40 1.84
CA LEU A 69 4.60 3.40 2.60
C LEU A 69 4.07 3.56 4.04
N PHE A 70 3.55 2.48 4.64
CA PHE A 70 3.11 2.45 6.04
C PHE A 70 4.28 2.54 7.02
N THR A 71 5.52 2.45 6.53
CA THR A 71 6.70 2.73 7.31
C THR A 71 6.76 4.22 7.64
N ASN A 72 6.22 4.60 8.79
CA ASN A 72 6.43 5.93 9.38
C ASN A 72 7.94 6.15 9.60
N THR A 73 8.57 6.89 8.69
CA THR A 73 9.96 7.34 8.84
C THR A 73 10.06 8.31 10.01
N GLN A 74 10.64 7.86 11.12
CA GLN A 74 11.65 8.67 11.78
C GLN A 74 13.01 8.32 11.17
N ALA A 75 13.73 9.35 10.70
CA ALA A 75 14.93 9.36 9.85
C ALA A 75 14.61 9.10 8.35
N ASP A 76 14.85 10.00 7.40
CA ASP A 76 15.97 10.96 7.30
C ASP A 76 15.57 12.25 6.57
N LEU A 77 16.16 13.36 7.03
CA LEU A 77 16.20 14.64 6.33
C LEU A 77 17.17 14.52 5.16
N SER A 78 16.77 14.89 3.94
CA SER A 78 17.47 15.89 3.10
C SER A 78 16.96 15.86 1.64
N THR A 79 16.40 17.01 1.25
CA THR A 79 16.58 17.70 -0.04
C THR A 79 16.88 16.87 -1.29
N THR A 80 16.02 16.95 -2.32
CA THR A 80 16.44 17.28 -3.70
C THR A 80 15.22 17.74 -4.51
N ASP A 81 15.31 19.01 -4.91
CA ASP A 81 14.77 19.68 -6.10
C ASP A 81 13.26 19.89 -6.30
N LYS A 82 12.85 21.07 -5.82
CA LYS A 82 11.87 21.92 -6.50
C LYS A 82 12.36 22.19 -7.93
N GLU A 83 11.79 21.53 -8.92
CA GLU A 83 11.49 22.09 -10.26
C GLU A 83 10.95 20.99 -11.16
N THR A 84 9.62 20.82 -11.21
CA THR A 84 8.95 20.30 -12.42
C THR A 84 7.49 20.73 -12.38
N ILE A 85 7.13 21.70 -13.25
CA ILE A 85 5.81 21.98 -13.84
C ILE A 85 4.62 21.59 -12.95
N SER A 86 3.96 22.59 -12.37
CA SER A 86 2.67 22.47 -11.69
C SER A 86 1.64 21.82 -12.61
N ASN A 87 1.52 20.49 -12.49
CA ASN A 87 0.46 19.73 -13.12
C ASN A 87 -0.69 19.67 -12.11
N PRO A 88 -1.86 20.31 -12.36
CA PRO A 88 -3.00 20.30 -11.44
C PRO A 88 -3.44 18.87 -11.06
N LEU A 89 -3.09 17.89 -11.91
CA LEU A 89 -3.32 16.47 -11.68
C LEU A 89 -2.55 15.92 -10.46
N LYS A 90 -1.29 16.36 -10.27
CA LYS A 90 -0.42 15.89 -9.17
C LYS A 90 -0.72 16.55 -7.84
N GLU A 91 -1.22 17.79 -7.83
CA GLU A 91 -1.61 18.49 -6.58
C GLU A 91 -2.80 17.82 -5.88
N SER A 92 -3.59 17.02 -6.60
CA SER A 92 -4.65 16.19 -6.02
C SER A 92 -4.15 14.89 -5.37
N GLU A 93 -2.86 14.54 -5.52
CA GLU A 93 -2.31 13.26 -5.07
C GLU A 93 -2.14 13.15 -3.54
N SER A 94 -2.11 14.27 -2.80
CA SER A 94 -1.91 14.27 -1.34
C SER A 94 -3.13 13.78 -0.53
N LEU A 95 -4.33 13.84 -1.13
CA LEU A 95 -5.59 13.39 -0.53
C LEU A 95 -6.03 12.00 -1.03
N LEU A 96 -5.17 11.33 -1.81
CA LEU A 96 -5.49 10.02 -2.35
C LEU A 96 -5.28 8.94 -1.28
N PRO A 97 -6.14 7.90 -1.26
CA PRO A 97 -5.86 6.67 -0.53
C PRO A 97 -4.48 6.12 -0.89
N ASP A 98 -3.79 5.53 0.07
CA ASP A 98 -2.45 4.95 -0.08
C ASP A 98 -2.41 3.91 -1.20
N CYS A 99 -3.53 3.23 -1.48
CA CYS A 99 -3.67 2.31 -2.61
C CYS A 99 -3.48 2.96 -4.00
N GLN A 100 -3.72 4.27 -4.13
CA GLN A 100 -3.47 5.04 -5.35
C GLN A 100 -2.02 5.54 -5.44
N LYS A 101 -1.31 5.62 -4.31
CA LYS A 101 0.11 6.01 -4.24
C LYS A 101 1.04 4.87 -4.66
N VAL A 102 0.66 3.60 -4.43
CA VAL A 102 1.52 2.42 -4.72
C VAL A 102 1.86 2.23 -6.20
N ALA A 103 1.08 2.82 -7.12
CA ALA A 103 1.20 2.57 -8.55
C ALA A 103 2.56 3.00 -9.18
N ASP A 104 3.42 3.69 -8.44
CA ASP A 104 4.73 4.14 -8.93
C ASP A 104 5.85 3.10 -8.85
N SER A 105 5.62 1.95 -8.19
CA SER A 105 6.66 0.93 -8.01
C SER A 105 6.28 -0.41 -8.69
N PRO A 106 6.82 -0.69 -9.89
CA PRO A 106 6.48 -1.89 -10.66
C PRO A 106 6.72 -3.21 -9.93
N LYS A 107 7.65 -3.25 -8.97
CA LYS A 107 8.02 -4.47 -8.24
C LYS A 107 6.88 -5.02 -7.37
N TYR A 108 5.96 -4.17 -6.89
CA TYR A 108 4.81 -4.61 -6.09
C TYR A 108 3.57 -4.93 -6.94
N ARG A 109 3.58 -4.64 -8.24
CA ARG A 109 2.38 -4.78 -9.09
C ARG A 109 1.82 -6.20 -9.09
N LYS A 110 2.68 -7.22 -9.17
CA LYS A 110 2.24 -8.62 -9.19
C LYS A 110 1.59 -9.04 -7.87
N LEU A 111 2.12 -8.54 -6.76
CA LEU A 111 1.54 -8.72 -5.42
C LEU A 111 0.13 -8.10 -5.33
N LEU A 112 -0.02 -6.84 -5.73
CA LEU A 112 -1.31 -6.12 -5.67
C LEU A 112 -2.37 -6.72 -6.61
N MET A 113 -1.92 -7.37 -7.68
CA MET A 113 -2.78 -8.03 -8.65
C MET A 113 -3.19 -9.45 -8.25
N ASP A 114 -2.58 -10.03 -7.22
CA ASP A 114 -2.89 -11.40 -6.79
C ASP A 114 -4.36 -11.49 -6.30
N PRO A 115 -5.19 -12.35 -6.91
CA PRO A 115 -6.60 -12.45 -6.53
C PRO A 115 -6.81 -13.00 -5.12
N SER A 116 -5.90 -13.82 -4.60
CA SER A 116 -6.00 -14.39 -3.25
C SER A 116 -5.70 -13.38 -2.15
N LEU A 117 -5.10 -12.23 -2.50
CA LEU A 117 -4.66 -11.21 -1.54
C LEU A 117 -5.53 -9.95 -1.53
N SER A 118 -6.48 -9.80 -2.45
CA SER A 118 -7.20 -8.53 -2.64
C SER A 118 -7.91 -8.06 -1.37
N ASP A 119 -8.71 -8.92 -0.74
CA ASP A 119 -9.45 -8.57 0.49
C ASP A 119 -8.50 -8.31 1.66
N TYR A 120 -7.40 -9.07 1.75
CA TYR A 120 -6.38 -8.88 2.77
C TYR A 120 -5.72 -7.50 2.65
N ILE A 121 -5.29 -7.14 1.44
CA ILE A 121 -4.64 -5.85 1.15
C ILE A 121 -5.60 -4.70 1.45
N ILE A 122 -6.86 -4.79 1.00
CA ILE A 122 -7.89 -3.79 1.28
C ILE A 122 -8.11 -3.64 2.79
N GLY A 123 -8.23 -4.75 3.53
CA GLY A 123 -8.38 -4.72 4.98
C GLY A 123 -7.21 -4.02 5.69
N ARG A 124 -5.97 -4.24 5.21
CA ARG A 124 -4.80 -3.53 5.73
C ARG A 124 -4.84 -2.04 5.45
N ILE A 125 -5.20 -1.64 4.23
CA ILE A 125 -5.36 -0.22 3.85
C ILE A 125 -6.40 0.44 4.74
N ILE A 126 -7.58 -0.16 4.88
CA ILE A 126 -8.65 0.35 5.74
C ILE A 126 -8.14 0.49 7.18
N THR A 127 -7.49 -0.53 7.72
CA THR A 127 -6.96 -0.50 9.10
C THR A 127 -5.97 0.65 9.31
N HIS A 128 -5.09 0.90 8.34
CA HIS A 128 -4.07 1.94 8.44
C HIS A 128 -4.64 3.35 8.28
N GLU A 129 -5.54 3.55 7.32
CA GLU A 129 -6.08 4.87 6.97
C GLU A 129 -7.27 5.30 7.83
N LYS A 130 -8.01 4.35 8.42
CA LYS A 130 -9.22 4.62 9.24
C LYS A 130 -9.01 5.74 10.28
N PRO A 131 -7.92 5.78 11.08
CA PRO A 131 -7.72 6.82 12.10
C PRO A 131 -7.64 8.25 11.54
N THR A 132 -7.24 8.40 10.27
CA THR A 132 -7.11 9.70 9.60
C THR A 132 -8.35 10.04 8.79
N ILE A 133 -8.88 9.08 8.03
CA ILE A 133 -9.95 9.35 7.06
C ILE A 133 -11.32 9.47 7.72
N ILE A 134 -11.62 8.68 8.76
CA ILE A 134 -12.96 8.73 9.40
C ILE A 134 -13.24 10.11 10.00
N PRO A 135 -12.35 10.72 10.80
CA PRO A 135 -12.56 12.07 11.30
C PRO A 135 -12.74 13.11 10.19
N GLU A 136 -12.02 12.98 9.07
CA GLU A 136 -12.15 13.88 7.91
C GLU A 136 -13.53 13.77 7.25
N VAL A 137 -14.01 12.54 7.03
CA VAL A 137 -15.34 12.28 6.47
C VAL A 137 -16.41 12.84 7.40
N GLN A 138 -16.32 12.60 8.71
CA GLN A 138 -17.28 13.14 9.69
C GLN A 138 -17.26 14.68 9.71
N ALA A 139 -16.09 15.31 9.73
CA ALA A 139 -15.97 16.76 9.71
C ALA A 139 -16.56 17.37 8.43
N ARG A 140 -16.45 16.67 7.29
CA ARG A 140 -16.96 17.14 6.00
C ARG A 140 -18.47 16.92 5.83
N THR A 141 -19.01 15.85 6.41
CA THR A 141 -20.38 15.37 6.11
C THR A 141 -21.36 15.49 7.28
N GLY A 142 -20.88 15.57 8.53
CA GLY A 142 -21.70 15.51 9.75
C GLY A 142 -22.18 14.10 10.12
N LEU A 143 -21.72 13.06 9.42
CA LEU A 143 -22.16 11.68 9.64
C LEU A 143 -21.66 11.07 10.94
N SER A 144 -22.36 10.02 11.39
CA SER A 144 -21.89 9.17 12.49
C SER A 144 -20.60 8.44 12.11
N GLU A 145 -19.87 7.93 13.11
CA GLU A 145 -18.64 7.15 12.86
C GLU A 145 -18.95 5.90 12.02
N ALA A 146 -20.05 5.20 12.33
CA ALA A 146 -20.47 4.00 11.62
C ALA A 146 -20.81 4.27 10.14
N ASP A 147 -21.49 5.39 9.85
CA ASP A 147 -21.83 5.77 8.48
C ASP A 147 -20.59 6.23 7.70
N ALA A 148 -19.71 7.00 8.35
CA ALA A 148 -18.43 7.40 7.76
C ALA A 148 -17.55 6.18 7.44
N GLU A 149 -17.54 5.17 8.33
CA GLU A 149 -16.83 3.92 8.11
C GLU A 149 -17.40 3.12 6.93
N ALA A 150 -18.73 3.04 6.81
CA ALA A 150 -19.37 2.38 5.66
C ALA A 150 -19.01 3.06 4.33
N ILE A 151 -19.04 4.39 4.29
CA ILE A 151 -18.66 5.18 3.11
C ILE A 151 -17.17 5.01 2.78
N PHE A 152 -16.31 5.05 3.78
CA PHE A 152 -14.87 4.86 3.62
C PHE A 152 -14.56 3.47 3.06
N ALA A 153 -15.13 2.42 3.66
CA ALA A 153 -14.96 1.05 3.20
C ALA A 153 -15.42 0.90 1.74
N TYR A 154 -16.60 1.39 1.38
CA TYR A 154 -17.09 1.39 0.00
C TYR A 154 -16.11 2.10 -0.96
N SER A 155 -15.61 3.27 -0.56
CA SER A 155 -14.70 4.08 -1.36
C SER A 155 -13.36 3.39 -1.60
N ILE A 156 -12.78 2.73 -0.59
CA ILE A 156 -11.52 1.98 -0.73
C ILE A 156 -11.70 0.77 -1.64
N HIS A 157 -12.79 0.01 -1.50
CA HIS A 157 -13.06 -1.14 -2.38
C HIS A 157 -13.21 -0.69 -3.83
N GLY A 158 -13.97 0.38 -4.08
CA GLY A 158 -14.13 0.95 -5.42
C GLY A 158 -12.82 1.45 -6.01
N SER A 159 -12.05 2.21 -5.24
CA SER A 159 -10.72 2.72 -5.64
C SER A 159 -9.76 1.58 -5.98
N PHE A 160 -9.67 0.56 -5.12
CA PHE A 160 -8.80 -0.59 -5.35
C PHE A 160 -9.20 -1.39 -6.59
N ALA A 161 -10.51 -1.60 -6.80
CA ALA A 161 -11.02 -2.28 -7.99
C ALA A 161 -10.64 -1.54 -9.29
N ILE A 162 -10.70 -0.21 -9.27
CA ILE A 162 -10.34 0.63 -10.43
C ILE A 162 -8.82 0.62 -10.65
N ASN A 163 -8.01 0.72 -9.59
CA ASN A 163 -6.57 0.54 -9.69
C ASN A 163 -6.20 -0.82 -10.30
N LYS A 164 -6.88 -1.89 -9.86
CA LYS A 164 -6.71 -3.25 -10.38
C LYS A 164 -7.11 -3.37 -11.85
N LYS A 165 -8.23 -2.74 -12.27
CA LYS A 165 -8.65 -2.66 -13.68
C LYS A 165 -7.58 -2.01 -14.56
N HIS A 166 -6.88 -1.00 -14.06
CA HIS A 166 -5.77 -0.33 -14.73
C HIS A 166 -4.40 -0.99 -14.48
N HIS A 167 -4.37 -2.17 -13.87
CA HIS A 167 -3.14 -2.89 -13.52
C HIS A 167 -2.16 -2.09 -12.66
N PHE A 168 -2.66 -1.15 -11.85
CA PHE A 168 -1.84 -0.19 -11.09
C PHE A 168 -0.84 0.54 -11.99
N ILE A 169 -1.28 0.96 -13.19
CA ILE A 169 -0.49 1.77 -14.13
C ILE A 169 -1.13 3.14 -14.23
N LYS A 170 -0.41 4.18 -13.81
CA LYS A 170 -0.84 5.58 -13.96
C LYS A 170 -0.68 6.01 -15.42
N ASN A 171 -1.75 5.86 -16.19
CA ASN A 171 -1.86 6.36 -17.56
C ASN A 171 -3.02 7.36 -17.67
N GLN A 172 -3.24 7.94 -18.86
CA GLN A 172 -4.29 8.94 -19.05
C GLN A 172 -5.70 8.40 -18.73
N ALA A 173 -5.97 7.13 -19.02
CA ALA A 173 -7.26 6.50 -18.70
C ALA A 173 -7.44 6.32 -17.19
N TRP A 174 -6.38 5.97 -16.46
CA TRP A 174 -6.39 5.90 -15.01
C TRP A 174 -6.68 7.28 -14.38
N TYR A 175 -5.99 8.32 -14.83
CA TYR A 175 -6.24 9.70 -14.35
C TYR A 175 -7.67 10.15 -14.65
N HIS A 176 -8.23 9.78 -15.81
CA HIS A 176 -9.62 10.07 -16.13
C HIS A 176 -10.59 9.39 -15.17
N ASP A 177 -10.46 8.07 -14.97
CA ASP A 177 -11.32 7.31 -14.06
C ASP A 177 -11.18 7.83 -12.61
N LEU A 178 -9.96 8.18 -12.17
CA LEU A 178 -9.71 8.76 -10.85
C LEU A 178 -10.45 10.10 -10.67
N GLN A 179 -10.33 11.01 -11.62
CA GLN A 179 -11.00 12.31 -11.56
C GLN A 179 -12.52 12.17 -11.53
N LEU A 180 -13.08 11.26 -12.32
CA LEU A 180 -14.50 10.96 -12.34
C LEU A 180 -14.99 10.51 -10.96
N LEU A 181 -14.28 9.57 -10.33
CA LEU A 181 -14.64 9.03 -9.03
C LEU A 181 -14.48 10.05 -7.91
N ASN A 182 -13.39 10.83 -7.92
CA ASN A 182 -13.18 11.90 -6.94
C ASN A 182 -14.30 12.94 -7.02
N LYS A 183 -14.73 13.30 -8.24
CA LYS A 183 -15.87 14.21 -8.43
C LYS A 183 -17.18 13.62 -7.89
N PHE A 184 -17.44 12.33 -8.15
CA PHE A 184 -18.62 11.63 -7.66
C PHE A 184 -18.65 11.57 -6.12
N ILE A 185 -17.57 11.13 -5.49
CA ILE A 185 -17.43 11.02 -4.03
C ILE A 185 -17.56 12.40 -3.37
N SER A 186 -16.85 13.40 -3.90
CA SER A 186 -16.89 14.78 -3.41
C SER A 186 -18.31 15.37 -3.45
N ALA A 187 -19.02 15.18 -4.57
CA ALA A 187 -20.40 15.62 -4.69
C ALA A 187 -21.35 14.90 -3.71
N GLY A 188 -21.10 13.61 -3.43
CA GLY A 188 -21.81 12.85 -2.41
C GLY A 188 -21.60 13.43 -1.00
N TYR A 189 -20.36 13.73 -0.62
CA TYR A 189 -20.04 14.31 0.69
C TYR A 189 -20.72 15.66 0.90
N ASP A 190 -20.71 16.51 -0.14
CA ASP A 190 -21.31 17.86 -0.06
C ASP A 190 -22.85 17.82 0.08
N LYS A 191 -23.50 16.71 -0.25
CA LYS A 191 -24.94 16.53 -0.04
C LYS A 191 -25.28 16.24 1.42
N PHE A 192 -24.46 15.46 2.12
CA PHE A 192 -24.68 15.18 3.55
C PHE A 192 -24.48 16.43 4.42
N LYS A 193 -23.51 17.30 4.07
CA LYS A 193 -23.27 18.57 4.76
C LYS A 193 -24.48 19.51 4.81
N LYS A 194 -25.43 19.34 3.88
CA LYS A 194 -26.60 20.22 3.71
C LYS A 194 -27.89 19.63 4.30
N ALA A 195 -27.82 18.45 4.93
CA ALA A 195 -28.95 17.75 5.54
C ALA A 195 -29.05 18.01 7.04
#